data_AF-A0A3G5AP32-F1
#
_entry.id   AF-A0A3G5AP32-F1
#
_cell.length_a   1.000
_cell.length_b   1.000
_cell.length_c   1.000
_cell.angle_alpha   90.00
_cell.angle_beta   90.00
_cell.angle_gamma   90.00
#
_symmetry.space_group_name_H-M   'P 1'
#
loop_
_entity.id
_entity.type
_entity.pdbx_description
1 polymer ?
#
loop_
_entity_poly.entity_id
_entity_poly.type
_entity_poly.pdbx_seq_one_letter_code
_entity_poly.pdbx_strand_id
1 'polypeptide(L)'
;APFTGLKSLGGFPSRKMNNDITSVANNGGRVQCIQVWPTVGKKKFETLSYLPPLTQEQLAKEVDYLLRKGWVPCLEFELEHGFV
;
A
#
# COMPACT_ATOMS: atom_id res chain seq x y z
N ALA A 1 -5.61 -14.40 -1.51
CA ALA A 1 -5.69 -14.68 -0.06
C ALA A 1 -4.48 -14.04 0.63
N PRO A 2 -4.63 -13.44 1.82
CA PRO A 2 -3.50 -12.90 2.58
C PRO A 2 -2.52 -14.03 2.96
N PHE A 3 -1.22 -13.74 2.98
CA PHE A 3 -0.19 -14.69 3.41
C PHE A 3 -0.36 -15.00 4.90
N THR A 4 -0.75 -16.23 5.23
CA THR A 4 -0.96 -16.68 6.61
C THR A 4 0.30 -17.27 7.26
N GLY A 5 1.49 -16.96 6.71
CA GLY A 5 2.78 -17.41 7.22
C GLY A 5 3.17 -18.83 6.80
N LEU A 6 4.46 -19.14 6.92
CA LEU A 6 4.98 -20.49 6.69
C LEU A 6 4.75 -21.32 7.95
N LYS A 7 3.79 -22.25 7.93
CA LYS A 7 3.59 -23.18 9.05
C LYS A 7 4.78 -24.15 9.09
N SER A 8 5.73 -23.89 9.98
CA SER A 8 6.80 -24.81 10.36
C SER A 8 6.16 -26.07 10.95
N LEU A 9 6.07 -27.16 10.18
CA LEU A 9 5.95 -28.50 10.74
C LEU A 9 7.29 -28.85 11.37
N GLY A 10 7.50 -28.35 12.58
CA GLY A 10 8.56 -28.83 13.45
C GLY A 10 8.26 -30.27 13.79
N GLY A 11 8.88 -31.20 13.07
CA GLY A 11 8.70 -32.63 13.26
C GLY A 11 9.48 -33.41 12.21
N PHE A 12 10.68 -33.86 12.58
CA PHE A 12 11.48 -34.78 11.79
C PHE A 12 10.64 -35.99 11.34
N PRO A 13 10.55 -36.33 10.04
CA PRO A 13 9.78 -37.47 9.61
C PRO A 13 10.59 -38.76 9.77
N SER A 14 10.14 -39.64 10.68
CA SER A 14 10.44 -41.07 10.60
C SER A 14 9.94 -41.63 9.27
N ARG A 15 10.77 -42.45 8.61
CA ARG A 15 10.49 -43.06 7.29
C ARG A 15 9.11 -43.72 7.26
N LYS A 16 8.25 -43.26 6.34
CA LYS A 16 7.17 -44.09 5.78
C LYS A 16 7.30 -44.10 4.27
N MET A 17 7.54 -45.29 3.72
CA MET A 17 7.45 -45.58 2.30
C MET A 17 5.97 -45.64 1.90
N ASN A 18 5.51 -44.64 1.16
CA ASN A 18 4.39 -44.76 0.23
C ASN A 18 4.47 -43.57 -0.73
N ASN A 19 4.88 -43.84 -1.97
CA ASN A 19 5.08 -42.85 -3.02
C ASN A 19 3.74 -42.44 -3.68
N ASP A 20 2.73 -42.11 -2.88
CA ASP A 20 1.52 -41.48 -3.40
C ASP A 20 1.68 -39.96 -3.30
N ILE A 21 2.30 -39.38 -4.34
CA ILE A 21 2.64 -37.95 -4.47
C ILE A 21 1.38 -37.08 -4.69
N THR A 22 0.19 -37.65 -4.69
CA THR A 22 -1.06 -36.94 -5.02
C THR A 22 -1.56 -35.96 -3.95
N SER A 23 -0.87 -35.83 -2.81
CA SER A 23 -1.19 -34.82 -1.78
C SER A 23 -0.04 -33.86 -1.46
N VAL A 24 0.82 -33.54 -2.45
CA VAL A 24 1.70 -32.38 -2.33
C VAL A 24 0.84 -31.17 -1.97
N ALA A 25 1.06 -30.64 -0.76
CA ALA A 25 0.31 -29.54 -0.21
C ALA A 25 0.19 -28.42 -1.25
N ASN A 26 -1.05 -28.15 -1.67
CA ASN A 26 -1.38 -27.17 -2.67
C ASN A 26 -1.21 -25.76 -2.08
N ASN A 27 0.03 -25.28 -1.98
CA ASN A 27 0.33 -23.84 -1.90
C ASN A 27 0.13 -23.17 -3.29
N GLY A 28 -0.71 -23.73 -4.16
CA GLY A 28 -0.98 -23.25 -5.52
C GLY A 28 -1.82 -21.96 -5.59
N GLY A 29 -2.03 -21.28 -4.46
CA GLY A 29 -2.38 -19.86 -4.51
C GLY A 29 -1.10 -19.07 -4.68
N ARG A 30 -0.95 -18.30 -5.77
CA ARG A 30 0.10 -17.27 -5.89
C ARG A 30 -0.03 -16.31 -4.70
N VAL A 31 0.69 -16.55 -3.61
CA VAL A 31 0.70 -15.62 -2.48
C VAL A 31 1.70 -14.52 -2.79
N GLN A 32 1.20 -13.30 -2.97
CA GLN A 32 2.04 -12.12 -3.13
C GLN A 32 2.43 -11.62 -1.73
N CYS A 33 3.58 -12.06 -1.21
CA CYS A 33 4.06 -11.68 0.13
C CYS A 33 4.82 -10.35 0.16
N ILE A 34 5.13 -9.80 -1.02
CA ILE A 34 5.88 -8.56 -1.18
C ILE A 34 5.13 -7.70 -2.19
N GLN A 35 4.86 -6.46 -1.82
CA GLN A 35 4.30 -5.46 -2.73
C GLN A 35 5.45 -4.58 -3.23
N VAL A 36 5.49 -4.35 -4.54
CA VAL A 36 6.46 -3.46 -5.17
C VAL A 36 5.79 -2.10 -5.36
N TRP A 37 6.46 -1.04 -4.96
CA TRP A 37 5.96 0.31 -5.18
C TRP A 37 5.86 0.62 -6.68
N PRO A 38 4.74 1.18 -7.18
CA PRO A 38 4.61 1.51 -8.60
C PRO A 38 5.61 2.59 -9.00
N THR A 39 6.34 2.35 -10.08
CA THR A 39 7.35 3.29 -10.63
C THR A 39 6.77 4.31 -11.60
N VAL A 40 5.54 4.10 -12.06
CA VAL A 40 4.83 4.94 -13.04
C VAL A 40 3.41 5.23 -12.56
N GLY A 41 2.82 6.34 -13.03
CA GLY A 41 1.42 6.70 -12.73
C GLY A 41 1.16 7.11 -11.27
N LYS A 42 2.21 7.40 -10.50
CA LYS A 42 2.13 7.83 -9.09
C LYS A 42 2.89 9.14 -8.84
N LYS A 43 2.73 10.12 -9.75
CA LYS A 43 3.25 11.49 -9.52
C LYS A 43 2.63 12.08 -8.24
N LYS A 44 3.37 12.98 -7.60
CA LYS A 44 3.07 13.56 -6.28
C LYS A 44 3.10 15.08 -6.35
N PHE A 45 2.40 15.69 -5.40
CA PHE A 45 2.16 17.13 -5.32
C PHE A 45 2.55 17.64 -3.93
N GLU A 46 3.75 17.26 -3.48
CA GLU A 46 4.29 17.63 -2.16
C GLU A 46 3.39 17.20 -0.99
N THR A 47 3.31 18.04 0.05
CA THR A 47 2.61 17.79 1.32
C THR A 47 1.18 17.29 1.08
N LEU A 48 0.75 16.28 1.86
CA LEU A 48 -0.54 15.59 1.79
C LEU A 48 -0.75 14.66 0.58
N SER A 49 0.03 14.74 -0.50
CA SER A 49 -0.22 13.98 -1.75
C SER A 49 0.05 12.45 -1.69
N TYR A 50 0.59 11.95 -0.57
CA TYR A 50 0.73 10.51 -0.30
C TYR A 50 -0.49 9.91 0.42
N LEU A 51 -1.36 10.74 0.98
CA LEU A 51 -2.58 10.33 1.66
C LEU A 51 -3.70 10.02 0.65
N PRO A 52 -4.79 9.35 1.08
CA PRO A 52 -6.02 9.30 0.29
C PRO A 52 -6.53 10.70 -0.07
N PRO A 53 -7.32 10.86 -1.15
CA PRO A 53 -7.93 12.14 -1.50
C PRO A 53 -8.71 12.72 -0.32
N LEU A 54 -8.48 14.00 -0.04
CA LEU A 54 -9.15 14.68 1.06
C LEU A 54 -10.64 14.83 0.75
N THR A 55 -11.48 14.56 1.74
CA THR A 55 -12.90 14.95 1.68
C THR A 55 -13.03 16.47 1.82
N GLN A 56 -14.21 17.00 1.50
CA GLN A 56 -14.47 18.44 1.63
C GLN A 56 -14.31 18.91 3.08
N GLU A 57 -14.69 18.09 4.06
CA GLU A 57 -14.53 18.40 5.49
C GLU A 57 -13.07 18.38 5.92
N GLN A 58 -12.25 17.48 5.36
CA GLN A 58 -10.81 17.46 5.63
C GLN A 58 -10.12 18.67 5.01
N LEU A 59 -10.47 19.03 3.78
CA LEU A 59 -9.96 20.23 3.11
C LEU A 59 -10.28 21.49 3.92
N ALA A 60 -11.52 21.62 4.42
CA ALA A 60 -11.91 22.75 5.27
C ALA A 60 -11.07 22.84 6.55
N LYS A 61 -10.74 21.70 7.19
CA LYS A 61 -9.89 21.67 8.39
C LYS A 61 -8.46 22.15 8.13
N GLU A 62 -7.91 21.86 6.96
CA GLU A 62 -6.59 22.38 6.57
C GLU A 62 -6.62 23.90 6.38
N VAL A 63 -7.69 24.43 5.77
CA VAL A 63 -7.90 25.89 5.67
C VAL A 63 -8.05 26.52 7.06
N ASP A 64 -8.85 25.93 7.94
CA ASP A 64 -9.02 26.38 9.33
C ASP A 64 -7.70 26.34 10.12
N TYR A 65 -6.81 25.40 9.81
CA TYR A 65 -5.47 25.36 10.40
C TYR A 65 -4.65 26.59 9.99
N LEU A 66 -4.63 26.97 8.70
CA LEU A 66 -3.96 28.18 8.22
C LEU A 66 -4.48 29.44 8.92
N LEU A 67 -5.81 29.58 8.99
CA LEU A 67 -6.47 30.73 9.63
C LEU A 67 -6.17 30.82 11.13
N ARG A 68 -6.17 29.70 11.85
CA ARG A 68 -5.79 29.67 13.28
C ARG A 68 -4.32 30.03 13.54
N LYS A 69 -3.45 29.83 12.55
CA LYS A 69 -2.05 30.26 12.61
C LYS A 69 -1.85 31.73 12.22
N GLY A 70 -2.89 32.42 11.78
CA GLY A 70 -2.81 33.79 11.29
C GLY A 70 -2.14 33.89 9.91
N TRP A 71 -2.09 32.79 9.16
CA TRP A 71 -1.52 32.78 7.80
C TRP A 71 -2.61 33.12 6.78
N VAL A 72 -2.25 33.93 5.78
CA VAL A 72 -3.17 34.32 4.71
C VAL A 72 -3.16 33.25 3.62
N PRO A 73 -4.30 32.56 3.36
CA PRO A 73 -4.36 31.54 2.32
C PRO A 73 -4.32 32.17 0.92
N CYS A 74 -3.74 31.46 -0.04
CA CYS A 74 -3.69 31.83 -1.46
C CYS A 74 -3.99 30.62 -2.35
N LEU A 75 -4.54 30.86 -3.53
CA LEU A 75 -4.81 29.83 -4.54
C LEU A 75 -3.93 30.08 -5.77
N GLU A 76 -3.31 29.01 -6.27
CA GLU A 76 -2.43 29.02 -7.44
C GLU A 76 -2.81 27.86 -8.38
N PHE A 77 -2.59 28.02 -9.69
CA PHE A 77 -2.84 26.98 -10.70
C PHE A 77 -1.85 27.10 -11.88
N GLU A 78 -1.61 25.99 -12.58
CA GLU A 78 -0.68 25.86 -13.71
C GLU A 78 -1.30 24.96 -14.79
N LEU A 79 -1.16 25.31 -16.06
CA LEU A 79 -1.82 24.63 -17.19
C LEU A 79 -0.85 23.87 -18.10
N GLU A 80 0.41 24.27 -18.15
CA GLU A 80 1.42 23.74 -19.06
C GLU A 80 2.46 22.89 -18.32
N HIS A 81 3.02 23.40 -17.22
CA HIS A 81 4.18 22.82 -16.54
C HIS A 81 3.88 22.39 -15.09
N GLY A 82 2.96 21.45 -14.90
CA GLY A 82 2.52 21.02 -13.56
C GLY A 82 3.56 20.26 -12.71
N PHE A 83 4.80 20.09 -13.19
CA PHE A 83 5.91 19.45 -12.47
C PHE A 83 7.22 20.17 -12.81
N VAL A 84 8.10 20.29 -11.82
CA VAL A 84 9.47 20.82 -11.96
C VAL A 84 10.33 19.88 -12.79
#